data_AF-A0A915PFL5-F1
#
_entry.id   AF-A0A915PFL5-F1
#
_cell.length_a   1.000
_cell.length_b   1.000
_cell.length_c   1.000
_cell.angle_alpha   90.00
_cell.angle_beta   90.00
_cell.angle_gamma   90.00
#
_symmetry.space_group_name_H-M   'P 1'
#
loop_
_entity.id
_entity.type
_entity.pdbx_description
1 polymer ?
#
loop_
_entity_poly.entity_id
_entity_poly.type
_entity_poly.pdbx_seq_one_letter_code
_entity_poly.pdbx_strand_id
1 'polypeptide(L)'
;MPWTSWRFDEGRLQLLKVYLFHSILKQFLTDGANFLMVFSGSVPLKIQAVYDAVDRLASLFVRLILQPFEESASIYFSINLKREEENEENKKLPKNVLETFLIFTKLIFIFGLIIFPFGFSYARLAAFLYGGKLFMENNADQLLSLYSIYLPIIAVNGLFECFVFAQLNAKKVLLHAKFFSFSVFVHLFLNYFLSNYLGVKGFIIANILNYLARIWFNWRFICVAVKKGDKWMKMLPSKNL
;
A
#
# COMPACT_ATOMS: atom_id res chain seq x y z
N MET A 1 16.25 -47.17 -4.96
CA MET A 1 15.89 -45.78 -5.32
C MET A 1 14.37 -45.67 -5.37
N PRO A 2 13.70 -45.00 -4.43
CA PRO A 2 12.30 -44.65 -4.60
C PRO A 2 12.20 -43.15 -4.90
N TRP A 3 12.09 -42.83 -6.18
CA TRP A 3 11.54 -41.55 -6.62
C TRP A 3 10.01 -41.69 -6.66
N THR A 4 9.30 -40.59 -6.40
CA THR A 4 7.82 -40.41 -6.37
C THR A 4 7.10 -40.70 -5.05
N SER A 5 7.18 -39.73 -4.12
CA SER A 5 6.01 -39.33 -3.33
C SER A 5 6.01 -37.80 -3.12
N TRP A 6 5.75 -37.05 -4.19
CA TRP A 6 5.41 -35.63 -4.09
C TRP A 6 3.97 -35.50 -3.56
N ARG A 7 3.73 -35.88 -2.30
CA ARG A 7 2.49 -35.47 -1.61
C ARG A 7 2.73 -34.03 -1.17
N PHE A 8 2.18 -33.09 -1.94
CA PHE A 8 2.10 -31.70 -1.48
C PHE A 8 1.41 -31.68 -0.13
N ASP A 9 2.10 -31.11 0.87
CA ASP A 9 1.55 -30.91 2.21
C ASP A 9 0.28 -30.05 2.11
N GLU A 10 -0.86 -30.64 2.48
CA GLU A 10 -2.19 -30.03 2.35
C GLU A 10 -2.26 -28.67 3.06
N GLY A 11 -1.52 -28.50 4.16
CA GLY A 11 -1.44 -27.24 4.90
C GLY A 11 -0.76 -26.13 4.09
N ARG A 12 0.31 -26.45 3.36
CA ARG A 12 1.02 -25.49 2.49
C ARG A 12 0.18 -25.12 1.27
N LEU A 13 -0.53 -26.08 0.68
CA LEU A 13 -1.46 -25.82 -0.42
C LEU A 13 -2.60 -24.90 -0.02
N GLN A 14 -3.17 -25.07 1.18
CA GLN A 14 -4.20 -24.18 1.69
C GLN A 14 -3.69 -22.76 1.90
N LEU A 15 -2.50 -22.60 2.48
CA LEU A 15 -1.85 -21.29 2.61
C LEU A 15 -1.64 -20.64 1.24
N LEU A 16 -1.05 -21.36 0.29
CA LEU A 16 -0.81 -20.87 -1.07
C LEU A 16 -2.10 -20.39 -1.74
N LYS A 17 -3.19 -21.16 -1.64
CA LYS A 17 -4.49 -20.76 -2.18
C LYS A 17 -4.99 -19.45 -1.57
N VAL A 18 -4.88 -19.28 -0.25
CA VAL A 18 -5.30 -18.07 0.44
C VAL A 18 -4.44 -16.85 0.05
N TYR A 19 -3.12 -17.03 -0.05
CA TYR A 19 -2.22 -15.96 -0.50
C TYR A 19 -2.46 -15.59 -1.97
N LEU A 20 -2.63 -16.56 -2.86
CA LEU A 20 -2.95 -16.31 -4.27
C LEU A 20 -4.26 -15.52 -4.40
N PHE A 21 -5.30 -15.94 -3.69
CA PHE A 21 -6.57 -15.23 -3.69
C PHE A 21 -6.42 -13.80 -3.16
N HIS A 22 -5.67 -13.61 -2.08
CA HIS A 22 -5.36 -12.29 -1.55
C HIS A 22 -4.61 -11.41 -2.59
N SER A 23 -3.62 -11.95 -3.28
CA SER A 23 -2.86 -11.24 -4.32
C SER A 23 -3.75 -10.81 -5.49
N ILE A 24 -4.68 -11.68 -5.93
CA ILE A 24 -5.64 -11.33 -6.98
C ILE A 24 -6.50 -10.13 -6.54
N LEU A 25 -7.02 -10.16 -5.31
CA LEU A 25 -7.80 -9.03 -4.78
C LEU A 25 -6.97 -7.74 -4.71
N LYS A 26 -5.70 -7.84 -4.31
CA LYS A 26 -4.78 -6.69 -4.29
C LYS A 26 -4.54 -6.13 -5.70
N GLN A 27 -4.47 -6.98 -6.72
CA GLN A 27 -4.38 -6.56 -8.11
C GLN A 27 -5.61 -5.75 -8.54
N PHE A 28 -6.83 -6.23 -8.25
CA PHE A 28 -8.05 -5.49 -8.55
C PHE A 28 -8.14 -4.14 -7.81
N LEU A 29 -7.61 -4.06 -6.58
CA LEU A 29 -7.54 -2.81 -5.82
C LEU A 29 -6.50 -1.81 -6.33
N THR A 30 -5.54 -2.27 -7.14
CA THR A 30 -4.44 -1.45 -7.65
C THR A 30 -4.72 -1.03 -9.09
N ASP A 31 -5.20 -1.96 -9.92
CA ASP A 31 -5.51 -1.74 -11.33
C ASP A 31 -6.98 -1.44 -11.62
N GLY A 32 -7.82 -1.36 -10.58
CA GLY A 32 -9.27 -1.10 -10.70
C GLY A 32 -9.60 0.14 -11.51
N ALA A 33 -8.82 1.21 -11.32
CA ALA A 33 -8.91 2.44 -12.10
C ALA A 33 -8.64 2.21 -13.60
N ASN A 34 -7.60 1.44 -13.94
CA ASN A 34 -7.23 1.16 -15.32
C ASN A 34 -8.29 0.31 -16.04
N PHE A 35 -8.88 -0.67 -15.35
CA PHE A 35 -10.01 -1.41 -15.88
C PHE A 35 -11.20 -0.49 -16.19
N LEU A 36 -11.63 0.31 -15.22
CA LEU A 36 -12.78 1.20 -15.41
C LEU A 36 -12.52 2.27 -16.46
N MET A 37 -11.30 2.79 -16.58
CA MET A 37 -10.95 3.76 -17.61
C MET A 37 -11.09 3.17 -19.02
N VAL A 38 -10.72 1.91 -19.24
CA VAL A 38 -10.89 1.21 -20.53
C VAL A 38 -12.36 0.88 -20.79
N PHE A 39 -13.10 0.39 -19.79
CA PHE A 39 -14.47 -0.10 -19.99
C PHE A 39 -15.55 1.00 -19.96
N SER A 40 -15.34 2.09 -19.21
CA SER A 40 -16.35 3.15 -19.08
C SER A 40 -16.46 4.04 -20.32
N GLY A 41 -15.45 4.06 -21.20
CA GLY A 41 -15.42 4.89 -22.40
C GLY A 41 -15.59 6.40 -22.16
N SER A 42 -15.51 6.84 -20.90
CA SER A 42 -15.93 8.18 -20.48
C SER A 42 -14.81 9.22 -20.59
N VAL A 43 -13.57 8.80 -20.85
CA VAL A 43 -12.39 9.66 -20.93
C VAL A 43 -11.82 9.65 -22.36
N PRO A 44 -11.56 10.83 -22.97
CA PRO A 44 -10.90 10.91 -24.26
C PRO A 44 -9.52 10.25 -24.29
N LEU A 45 -9.19 9.55 -25.39
CA LEU A 45 -7.93 8.82 -25.57
C LEU A 45 -6.68 9.66 -25.28
N LYS A 46 -6.69 10.95 -25.64
CA LYS A 46 -5.57 11.87 -25.39
C LYS A 46 -5.28 12.05 -23.89
N ILE A 47 -6.33 12.18 -23.08
CA ILE A 47 -6.20 12.39 -21.63
C ILE A 47 -5.82 11.06 -20.96
N GLN A 48 -6.37 9.94 -21.44
CA GLN A 48 -5.99 8.60 -20.98
C GLN A 48 -4.51 8.31 -21.22
N ALA A 49 -3.96 8.68 -22.38
CA ALA A 49 -2.53 8.50 -22.67
C ALA A 49 -1.64 9.32 -21.73
N VAL A 50 -2.04 10.56 -21.41
CA VAL A 50 -1.31 11.40 -20.45
C VAL A 50 -1.39 10.82 -19.03
N TYR A 51 -2.56 10.31 -18.63
CA TYR A 51 -2.72 9.63 -17.36
C TYR A 51 -1.81 8.40 -17.24
N ASP A 52 -1.86 7.48 -18.22
CA ASP A 52 -1.04 6.26 -18.22
C ASP A 52 0.45 6.61 -18.18
N ALA A 53 0.87 7.65 -18.90
CA ALA A 53 2.26 8.10 -18.86
C ALA A 53 2.68 8.63 -17.47
N VAL A 54 1.84 9.43 -16.82
CA VAL A 54 2.08 9.93 -15.45
C VAL A 54 2.06 8.78 -14.43
N ASP A 55 1.11 7.85 -14.55
CA ASP A 55 0.99 6.68 -13.67
C ASP A 55 2.22 5.77 -13.78
N ARG A 56 2.73 5.54 -15.00
CA ARG A 56 3.98 4.80 -15.21
C ARG A 56 5.19 5.50 -14.60
N LEU A 57 5.27 6.84 -14.70
CA LEU A 57 6.34 7.62 -14.08
C LEU A 57 6.28 7.49 -12.54
N ALA A 58 5.09 7.59 -11.95
CA ALA A 58 4.90 7.38 -10.53
C ALA A 58 5.21 5.93 -10.10
N SER A 59 4.76 4.94 -10.88
CA SER A 59 5.08 3.53 -10.64
C SER A 59 6.58 3.27 -10.69
N LEU A 60 7.33 3.97 -11.56
CA LEU A 60 8.79 3.85 -11.59
C LEU A 60 9.40 4.33 -10.27
N PHE A 61 8.96 5.49 -9.76
CA PHE A 61 9.39 5.99 -8.46
C PHE A 61 9.11 5.00 -7.33
N VAL A 62 7.89 4.44 -7.31
CA VAL A 62 7.50 3.41 -6.33
C VAL A 62 8.44 2.21 -6.39
N ARG A 63 8.75 1.69 -7.59
CA ARG A 63 9.62 0.51 -7.75
C ARG A 63 11.08 0.79 -7.41
N LEU A 64 11.57 2.00 -7.69
CA LEU A 64 12.97 2.34 -7.42
C LEU A 64 13.25 2.65 -5.96
N ILE A 65 12.28 3.23 -5.25
CA ILE A 65 12.51 3.74 -3.88
C ILE A 65 11.71 2.95 -2.85
N LEU A 66 10.39 2.80 -3.06
CA LEU A 66 9.51 2.21 -2.05
C LEU A 66 9.58 0.69 -2.02
N GLN A 67 9.67 0.04 -3.17
CA GLN A 67 9.76 -1.43 -3.25
C GLN A 67 10.97 -2.02 -2.52
N PRO A 68 12.23 -1.57 -2.75
CA PRO A 68 13.38 -2.13 -2.01
C PRO A 68 13.29 -1.87 -0.50
N PHE A 69 12.71 -0.73 -0.11
CA PHE A 69 12.42 -0.43 1.28
C PHE A 69 11.37 -1.41 1.86
N GLU A 70 10.27 -1.66 1.15
CA GLU A 70 9.20 -2.59 1.54
C GLU A 70 9.73 -4.02 1.69
N GLU A 71 10.53 -4.49 0.74
CA GLU A 71 11.18 -5.81 0.78
C GLU A 71 12.11 -5.94 1.99
N SER A 72 12.92 -4.91 2.25
CA SER A 72 13.83 -4.88 3.40
C SER A 72 13.07 -4.91 4.74
N ALA A 73 11.99 -4.14 4.85
CA ALA A 73 11.13 -4.13 6.03
C ALA A 73 10.42 -5.47 6.24
N SER A 74 9.91 -6.09 5.16
CA SER A 74 9.25 -7.39 5.18
C SER A 74 10.16 -8.51 5.67
N ILE A 75 11.41 -8.55 5.18
CA ILE A 75 12.42 -9.51 5.64
C ILE A 75 12.73 -9.30 7.12
N TYR A 76 12.96 -8.04 7.53
CA TYR A 76 13.25 -7.71 8.93
C TYR A 76 12.14 -8.16 9.87
N PHE A 77 10.87 -7.83 9.57
CA PHE A 77 9.76 -8.22 10.43
C PHE A 77 9.55 -9.73 10.44
N SER A 78 9.68 -10.40 9.30
CA SER A 78 9.50 -11.86 9.21
C SER A 78 10.52 -12.65 10.03
N ILE A 79 11.78 -12.20 10.07
CA ILE A 79 12.83 -12.86 10.85
C ILE A 79 12.64 -12.61 12.34
N ASN A 80 12.49 -11.34 12.73
CA ASN A 80 12.46 -10.98 14.15
C ASN A 80 11.17 -11.42 14.84
N LEU A 81 10.05 -11.50 14.14
CA LEU A 81 8.80 -12.01 14.74
C LEU A 81 8.82 -13.54 14.89
N LYS A 82 9.37 -14.28 13.93
CA LYS A 82 9.48 -15.75 14.03
C LYS A 82 10.46 -16.19 15.13
N ARG A 83 11.61 -15.51 15.23
CA ARG A 83 12.63 -15.80 16.25
C ARG A 83 12.10 -15.63 17.68
N GLU A 84 11.19 -14.70 17.89
CA GLU A 84 10.59 -14.42 19.20
C GLU A 84 9.40 -15.34 19.50
N GLU A 85 8.78 -15.97 18.50
CA GLU A 85 7.77 -17.03 18.69
C GLU A 85 8.38 -18.33 19.22
N GLU A 86 9.64 -18.64 18.88
CA GLU A 86 10.34 -19.87 19.30
C GLU A 86 10.86 -19.82 20.75
N ASN A 87 10.99 -18.63 21.36
CA ASN A 87 11.56 -18.44 22.70
C ASN A 87 10.52 -18.44 23.84
N GLU A 88 9.31 -18.95 23.59
CA GLU A 88 8.15 -19.12 24.50
C GLU A 88 8.13 -18.34 25.85
N GLU A 89 7.18 -17.41 25.98
CA GLU A 89 6.24 -17.33 27.13
C GLU A 89 5.25 -16.16 27.04
N ASN A 90 5.48 -15.18 26.15
CA ASN A 90 4.57 -14.05 26.00
C ASN A 90 4.10 -13.89 24.55
N LYS A 91 2.79 -14.04 24.30
CA LYS A 91 2.07 -13.63 23.07
C LYS A 91 2.13 -12.12 22.78
N LYS A 92 3.09 -11.40 23.38
CA LYS A 92 3.23 -9.95 23.29
C LYS A 92 4.19 -9.64 22.15
N LEU A 93 3.90 -8.59 21.40
CA LEU A 93 4.83 -8.10 20.41
C LEU A 93 6.14 -7.65 21.08
N PRO A 94 7.31 -8.10 20.59
CA PRO A 94 8.60 -7.70 21.11
C PRO A 94 8.78 -6.18 20.98
N LYS A 95 9.19 -5.53 22.07
CA LYS A 95 9.33 -4.07 22.13
C LYS A 95 10.27 -3.54 21.05
N ASN A 96 11.40 -4.22 20.82
CA ASN A 96 12.40 -3.84 19.83
C ASN A 96 11.80 -3.75 18.42
N VAL A 97 10.97 -4.72 18.03
CA VAL A 97 10.32 -4.74 16.71
C VAL A 97 9.30 -3.61 16.57
N LEU A 98 8.56 -3.30 17.65
CA LEU A 98 7.63 -2.17 17.67
C LEU A 98 8.37 -0.82 17.58
N GLU A 99 9.49 -0.67 18.29
CA GLU A 99 10.35 0.51 18.18
C GLU A 99 10.88 0.68 16.76
N THR A 100 11.36 -0.38 16.12
CA THR A 100 11.79 -0.33 14.72
C THR A 100 10.65 0.01 13.77
N PHE A 101 9.45 -0.52 13.99
CA PHE A 101 8.25 -0.16 13.22
C PHE A 101 7.91 1.34 13.36
N LEU A 102 8.02 1.91 14.56
CA LEU A 102 7.82 3.34 14.79
C LEU A 102 8.90 4.19 14.11
N ILE A 103 10.16 3.75 14.15
CA ILE A 103 11.27 4.41 13.45
C ILE A 103 11.01 4.41 11.93
N PHE A 104 10.66 3.27 11.34
CA PHE A 104 10.32 3.19 9.91
C PHE A 104 9.12 4.05 9.55
N THR A 105 8.08 4.06 10.40
CA THR A 105 6.92 4.93 10.22
C THR A 105 7.34 6.41 10.21
N LYS A 106 8.18 6.83 11.16
CA LYS A 106 8.72 8.19 11.23
C LYS A 106 9.55 8.55 9.98
N LEU A 107 10.37 7.63 9.50
CA LEU A 107 11.15 7.83 8.27
C LEU A 107 10.24 8.05 7.05
N ILE A 108 9.19 7.26 6.89
CA ILE A 108 8.22 7.43 5.80
C ILE A 108 7.49 8.76 5.92
N PHE A 109 7.12 9.20 7.13
CA PHE A 109 6.51 10.52 7.32
C PHE A 109 7.46 11.66 6.96
N ILE A 110 8.74 11.58 7.35
CA ILE A 110 9.75 12.57 6.96
C ILE A 110 9.92 12.60 5.45
N PHE A 111 10.04 11.42 4.82
CA PHE A 111 10.09 11.29 3.37
C PHE A 111 8.86 11.92 2.71
N GLY A 112 7.66 11.65 3.24
CA GLY A 112 6.42 12.23 2.75
C GLY A 112 6.36 13.76 2.89
N LEU A 113 6.90 14.29 3.97
CA LEU A 113 6.99 15.74 4.21
C LEU A 113 7.94 16.44 3.23
N ILE A 114 8.90 15.72 2.65
CA ILE A 114 9.76 16.23 1.58
C ILE A 114 9.06 16.07 0.23
N ILE A 115 8.55 14.89 -0.08
CA ILE A 115 7.94 14.61 -1.39
C ILE A 115 6.71 15.47 -1.65
N PHE A 116 5.87 15.73 -0.64
CA PHE A 116 4.64 16.49 -0.83
C PHE A 116 4.86 17.94 -1.31
N PRO A 117 5.57 18.83 -0.58
CA PRO A 117 5.74 20.22 -1.00
C PRO A 117 6.64 20.37 -2.22
N PHE A 118 7.71 19.58 -2.34
CA PHE A 118 8.59 19.62 -3.50
C PHE A 118 7.89 19.06 -4.75
N GLY A 119 7.23 17.91 -4.62
CA GLY A 119 6.48 17.31 -5.72
C GLY A 119 5.38 18.23 -6.22
N PHE A 120 4.63 18.87 -5.32
CA PHE A 120 3.61 19.87 -5.69
C PHE A 120 4.22 21.09 -6.40
N SER A 121 5.32 21.64 -5.88
CA SER A 121 5.95 22.85 -6.41
C SER A 121 6.60 22.62 -7.78
N TYR A 122 7.20 21.45 -7.99
CA TYR A 122 7.91 21.09 -9.22
C TYR A 122 7.05 20.29 -10.22
N ALA A 123 5.79 19.99 -9.92
CA ALA A 123 4.92 19.19 -10.79
C ALA A 123 4.80 19.77 -12.21
N ARG A 124 4.66 21.09 -12.33
CA ARG A 124 4.62 21.77 -13.64
C ARG A 124 5.92 21.62 -14.42
N LEU A 125 7.06 21.77 -13.74
CA LEU A 125 8.38 21.60 -14.36
C LEU A 125 8.58 20.15 -14.83
N ALA A 126 8.19 19.18 -13.99
CA ALA A 126 8.27 17.76 -14.30
C ALA A 126 7.36 17.39 -15.49
N ALA A 127 6.13 17.90 -15.53
CA ALA A 127 5.21 17.70 -16.66
C ALA A 127 5.81 18.22 -17.98
N PHE A 128 6.39 19.43 -17.94
CA PHE A 128 7.02 20.03 -19.11
C PHE A 128 8.28 19.27 -19.55
N LEU A 129 9.12 18.82 -18.62
CA LEU A 129 10.33 18.07 -18.94
C LEU A 129 10.00 16.71 -19.57
N TYR A 130 8.95 16.05 -19.09
CA TYR A 130 8.60 14.71 -19.54
C TYR A 130 7.86 14.70 -20.88
N GLY A 131 6.93 15.62 -21.10
CA GLY A 131 6.05 15.59 -22.28
C GLY A 131 5.77 16.95 -22.94
N GLY A 132 6.53 17.98 -22.56
CA GLY A 132 6.47 19.30 -23.19
C GLY A 132 5.09 19.95 -23.17
N LYS A 133 4.76 20.69 -24.23
CA LYS A 133 3.49 21.41 -24.36
C LYS A 133 2.27 20.48 -24.36
N LEU A 134 2.39 19.28 -24.93
CA LEU A 134 1.31 18.30 -24.98
C LEU A 134 0.83 17.93 -23.57
N PHE A 135 1.74 17.71 -22.63
CA PHE A 135 1.39 17.33 -21.25
C PHE A 135 0.80 18.51 -20.48
N MET A 136 1.33 19.71 -20.70
CA MET A 136 0.83 20.94 -20.09
C MET A 136 -0.60 21.27 -20.53
N GLU A 137 -0.93 21.08 -21.82
CA GLU A 137 -2.28 21.31 -22.35
C GLU A 137 -3.33 20.31 -21.83
N ASN A 138 -2.90 19.15 -21.33
CA ASN A 138 -3.77 18.08 -20.87
C ASN A 138 -3.72 17.89 -19.34
N ASN A 139 -3.35 18.93 -18.60
CA ASN A 139 -3.36 18.97 -17.13
C ASN A 139 -2.47 17.91 -16.44
N ALA A 140 -1.36 17.50 -17.07
CA ALA A 140 -0.44 16.54 -16.46
C ALA A 140 0.22 17.07 -15.17
N ASP A 141 0.41 18.38 -15.07
CA ASP A 141 0.93 19.05 -13.87
C ASP A 141 0.00 18.81 -12.67
N GLN A 142 -1.31 18.89 -12.88
CA GLN A 142 -2.30 18.63 -11.82
C GLN A 142 -2.31 17.15 -11.40
N LEU A 143 -2.11 16.23 -12.34
CA LEU A 143 -2.00 14.80 -12.01
C LEU A 143 -0.74 14.54 -11.18
N LEU A 144 0.42 15.06 -11.59
CA LEU A 144 1.69 14.93 -10.85
C LEU A 144 1.61 15.55 -9.44
N SER A 145 0.93 16.69 -9.29
CA SER A 145 0.66 17.28 -7.99
C SER A 145 -0.15 16.34 -7.08
N LEU A 146 -1.18 15.66 -7.62
CA LEU A 146 -1.94 14.66 -6.86
C LEU A 146 -1.09 13.43 -6.51
N TYR A 147 -0.24 12.97 -7.42
CA TYR A 147 0.70 11.88 -7.13
C TYR A 147 1.67 12.22 -5.99
N SER A 148 2.01 13.50 -5.80
CA SER A 148 2.86 13.95 -4.69
C SER A 148 2.21 13.73 -3.31
N ILE A 149 0.87 13.71 -3.24
CA ILE A 149 0.10 13.32 -2.04
C ILE A 149 -0.03 11.79 -1.97
N TYR A 150 -0.24 11.16 -3.12
CA TYR A 150 -0.50 9.73 -3.21
C TYR A 150 0.72 8.89 -2.83
N LEU A 151 1.93 9.26 -3.26
CA LEU A 151 3.16 8.51 -3.03
C LEU A 151 3.48 8.26 -1.54
N PRO A 152 3.43 9.26 -0.64
CA PRO A 152 3.58 9.02 0.80
C PRO A 152 2.55 8.05 1.38
N ILE A 153 1.30 8.11 0.89
CA ILE A 153 0.22 7.22 1.35
C ILE A 153 0.51 5.77 0.93
N ILE A 154 0.97 5.55 -0.30
CA ILE A 154 1.41 4.22 -0.76
C ILE A 154 2.54 3.69 0.12
N ALA A 155 3.52 4.52 0.46
CA ALA A 155 4.65 4.14 1.30
C ALA A 155 4.20 3.69 2.71
N VAL A 156 3.31 4.45 3.36
CA VAL A 156 2.76 4.09 4.67
C VAL A 156 1.99 2.77 4.59
N ASN A 157 1.19 2.59 3.53
CA ASN A 157 0.45 1.35 3.34
C ASN A 157 1.38 0.13 3.18
N GLY A 158 2.44 0.25 2.37
CA GLY A 158 3.42 -0.82 2.17
C GLY A 158 4.05 -1.27 3.49
N LEU A 159 4.52 -0.32 4.30
CA LEU A 159 5.09 -0.64 5.62
C LEU A 159 4.10 -1.35 6.56
N PHE A 160 2.85 -0.86 6.60
CA PHE A 160 1.81 -1.41 7.47
C PHE A 160 1.42 -2.82 7.04
N GLU A 161 1.30 -3.06 5.74
CA GLU A 161 1.03 -4.40 5.21
C GLU A 161 2.18 -5.36 5.53
N CYS A 162 3.44 -4.99 5.31
CA CYS A 162 4.59 -5.85 5.66
C CYS A 162 4.56 -6.27 7.13
N PHE A 163 4.33 -5.31 8.03
CA PHE A 163 4.29 -5.57 9.46
C PHE A 163 3.14 -6.50 9.85
N VAL A 164 1.95 -6.31 9.26
CA VAL A 164 0.81 -7.19 9.49
C VAL A 164 1.09 -8.58 8.91
N PHE A 165 1.55 -8.69 7.66
CA PHE A 165 1.85 -9.96 7.00
C PHE A 165 2.87 -10.82 7.74
N ALA A 166 3.86 -10.20 8.37
CA ALA A 166 4.82 -10.92 9.21
C ALA A 166 4.18 -11.57 10.46
N GLN A 167 2.96 -11.19 10.85
CA GLN A 167 2.22 -11.70 12.02
C GLN A 167 0.99 -12.57 11.65
N LEU A 168 0.73 -12.74 10.34
CA LEU A 168 -0.51 -13.36 9.86
C LEU A 168 -0.40 -14.88 9.82
N ASN A 169 -1.29 -15.56 10.57
CA ASN A 169 -1.63 -16.97 10.36
C ASN A 169 -2.72 -17.10 9.28
N ALA A 170 -2.86 -18.29 8.68
CA ALA A 170 -3.84 -18.58 7.60
C ALA A 170 -5.25 -17.97 7.83
N LYS A 171 -5.79 -18.13 9.04
CA LYS A 171 -7.12 -17.60 9.43
C LYS A 171 -7.18 -16.07 9.38
N LYS A 172 -6.10 -15.39 9.77
CA LYS A 172 -6.02 -13.93 9.77
C LYS A 172 -5.82 -13.40 8.34
N VAL A 173 -5.07 -14.12 7.48
CA VAL A 173 -4.96 -13.79 6.04
C VAL A 173 -6.34 -13.83 5.37
N LEU A 174 -7.17 -14.83 5.71
CA LEU A 174 -8.53 -14.92 5.19
C LEU A 174 -9.41 -13.74 5.63
N LEU A 175 -9.30 -13.28 6.88
CA LEU A 175 -10.00 -12.06 7.33
C LEU A 175 -9.54 -10.83 6.53
N HIS A 176 -8.24 -10.71 6.29
CA HIS A 176 -7.66 -9.68 5.43
C HIS A 176 -8.23 -9.72 4.01
N ALA A 177 -8.28 -10.91 3.41
CA ALA A 177 -8.85 -11.13 2.08
C ALA A 177 -10.35 -10.78 2.03
N LYS A 178 -11.12 -11.07 3.07
CA LYS A 178 -12.54 -10.67 3.16
C LYS A 178 -12.70 -9.15 3.16
N PHE A 179 -11.90 -8.43 3.95
CA PHE A 179 -11.90 -6.97 3.92
C PHE A 179 -11.52 -6.43 2.53
N PHE A 180 -10.47 -6.98 1.92
CA PHE A 180 -10.05 -6.59 0.56
C PHE A 180 -11.16 -6.83 -0.47
N SER A 181 -11.85 -7.96 -0.40
CA SER A 181 -12.96 -8.28 -1.29
C SER A 181 -14.08 -7.25 -1.18
N PHE A 182 -14.47 -6.85 0.04
CA PHE A 182 -15.43 -5.75 0.23
C PHE A 182 -14.88 -4.41 -0.32
N SER A 183 -13.62 -4.10 -0.04
CA SER A 183 -12.95 -2.88 -0.51
C SER A 183 -12.90 -2.80 -2.04
N VAL A 184 -12.82 -3.93 -2.77
CA VAL A 184 -12.84 -3.94 -4.24
C VAL A 184 -14.14 -3.34 -4.78
N PHE A 185 -15.29 -3.77 -4.24
CA PHE A 185 -16.58 -3.24 -4.68
C PHE A 185 -16.72 -1.75 -4.38
N VAL A 186 -16.33 -1.33 -3.17
CA VAL A 186 -16.34 0.09 -2.78
C VAL A 186 -15.40 0.91 -3.67
N HIS A 187 -14.21 0.38 -3.97
CA HIS A 187 -13.23 1.04 -4.80
C HIS A 187 -13.71 1.19 -6.25
N LEU A 188 -14.29 0.16 -6.85
CA LEU A 188 -14.87 0.24 -8.20
C LEU A 188 -16.02 1.26 -8.25
N PHE A 189 -16.89 1.26 -7.23
CA PHE A 189 -17.96 2.26 -7.12
C PHE A 189 -17.40 3.69 -7.01
N LEU A 190 -16.40 3.91 -6.15
CA LEU A 190 -15.76 5.21 -6.00
C LEU A 190 -15.08 5.66 -7.29
N ASN A 191 -14.37 4.78 -7.99
CA ASN A 191 -13.76 5.11 -9.27
C ASN A 191 -14.81 5.54 -10.29
N TYR A 192 -15.91 4.79 -10.43
CA TYR A 192 -17.00 5.15 -11.34
C TYR A 192 -17.64 6.49 -10.97
N PHE A 193 -17.95 6.71 -9.69
CA PHE A 193 -18.56 7.96 -9.24
C PHE A 193 -17.61 9.14 -9.42
N LEU A 194 -16.40 9.08 -8.86
CA LEU A 194 -15.47 10.20 -8.89
C LEU A 194 -14.95 10.50 -10.29
N SER A 195 -14.80 9.50 -11.17
CA SER A 195 -14.38 9.76 -12.55
C SER A 195 -15.42 10.52 -13.35
N ASN A 196 -16.71 10.31 -13.07
CA ASN A 196 -17.79 11.06 -13.71
C ASN A 196 -17.82 12.54 -13.30
N TYR A 197 -17.46 12.86 -12.04
CA TYR A 197 -17.46 14.26 -11.56
C TYR A 197 -16.13 15.00 -11.76
N LEU A 198 -15.00 14.31 -11.56
CA LEU A 198 -13.66 14.92 -11.52
C LEU A 198 -12.77 14.49 -12.70
N GLY A 199 -13.33 13.71 -13.63
CA GLY A 199 -12.59 13.13 -14.75
C GLY A 199 -11.46 12.23 -14.25
N VAL A 200 -10.31 12.31 -14.93
CA VAL A 200 -9.15 11.48 -14.66
C VAL A 200 -8.56 11.67 -13.24
N LYS A 201 -8.70 12.86 -12.65
CA LYS A 201 -8.28 13.10 -11.26
C LYS A 201 -9.08 12.25 -10.26
N GLY A 202 -10.33 11.93 -10.61
CA GLY A 202 -11.21 11.10 -9.80
C GLY A 202 -10.64 9.72 -9.55
N PHE A 203 -9.94 9.13 -10.53
CA PHE A 203 -9.27 7.83 -10.37
C PHE A 203 -8.15 7.90 -9.32
N ILE A 204 -7.32 8.96 -9.34
CA ILE A 204 -6.24 9.13 -8.35
C ILE A 204 -6.84 9.32 -6.94
N ILE A 205 -7.89 10.12 -6.81
CA ILE A 205 -8.54 10.35 -5.52
C ILE A 205 -9.21 9.07 -5.00
N ALA A 206 -9.87 8.30 -5.87
CA ALA A 206 -10.45 7.00 -5.50
C ALA A 206 -9.37 6.00 -5.03
N ASN A 207 -8.20 6.01 -5.67
CA ASN A 207 -7.03 5.26 -5.21
C ASN A 207 -6.56 5.74 -3.84
N ILE A 208 -6.38 7.05 -3.63
CA ILE A 208 -6.00 7.61 -2.32
C ILE A 208 -6.96 7.14 -1.22
N LEU A 209 -8.28 7.23 -1.44
CA LEU A 209 -9.29 6.77 -0.48
C LEU A 209 -9.17 5.27 -0.19
N ASN A 210 -8.92 4.45 -1.22
CA ASN A 210 -8.71 3.02 -1.07
C ASN A 210 -7.47 2.69 -0.21
N TYR A 211 -6.34 3.34 -0.48
CA TYR A 211 -5.13 3.16 0.33
C TYR A 211 -5.31 3.67 1.76
N LEU A 212 -6.05 4.77 1.98
CA LEU A 212 -6.39 5.25 3.33
C LEU A 212 -7.26 4.24 4.10
N ALA A 213 -8.25 3.63 3.44
CA ALA A 213 -9.07 2.59 4.06
C ALA A 213 -8.24 1.35 4.44
N ARG A 214 -7.28 0.96 3.58
CA ARG A 214 -6.33 -0.13 3.86
C ARG A 214 -5.41 0.19 5.03
N ILE A 215 -4.83 1.39 5.07
CA ILE A 215 -4.03 1.86 6.20
C ILE A 215 -4.85 1.82 7.50
N TRP A 216 -6.08 2.32 7.48
CA TRP A 216 -6.97 2.31 8.64
C TRP A 216 -7.24 0.88 9.14
N PHE A 217 -7.53 -0.06 8.23
CA PHE A 217 -7.76 -1.46 8.57
C PHE A 217 -6.51 -2.11 9.18
N ASN A 218 -5.35 -1.92 8.54
CA ASN A 218 -4.07 -2.45 9.03
C ASN A 218 -3.71 -1.84 10.38
N TRP A 219 -3.91 -0.54 10.56
CA TRP A 219 -3.72 0.15 11.83
C TRP A 219 -4.58 -0.46 12.94
N ARG A 220 -5.86 -0.71 12.69
CA ARG A 220 -6.77 -1.35 13.65
C ARG A 220 -6.26 -2.74 14.03
N PHE A 221 -5.78 -3.51 13.06
CA PHE A 221 -5.20 -4.83 13.31
C PHE A 221 -3.95 -4.75 14.19
N ILE A 222 -3.04 -3.83 13.88
CA ILE A 222 -1.83 -3.56 14.67
C ILE A 222 -2.18 -3.12 16.08
N CYS A 223 -3.12 -2.18 16.24
CA CYS A 223 -3.56 -1.73 17.55
C CYS A 223 -4.15 -2.85 18.39
N VAL A 224 -4.92 -3.77 17.79
CA VAL A 224 -5.45 -4.95 18.51
C VAL A 224 -4.33 -5.91 18.88
N ALA A 225 -3.36 -6.14 17.99
CA ALA A 225 -2.20 -6.98 18.26
C ALA A 225 -1.35 -6.42 19.41
N VAL A 226 -1.11 -5.10 19.43
CA VAL A 226 -0.39 -4.39 20.50
C VAL A 226 -1.22 -4.30 21.78
N LYS A 227 -2.54 -4.07 21.73
CA LYS A 227 -3.41 -4.02 22.92
C LYS A 227 -3.50 -5.36 23.63
N LYS A 228 -3.40 -6.49 22.91
CA LYS A 228 -3.21 -7.80 23.55
C LYS A 228 -1.88 -7.92 24.33
N GLY A 229 -0.91 -7.03 24.08
CA GLY A 229 0.36 -6.90 24.81
C GLY A 229 0.44 -5.75 25.83
N ASP A 230 -0.60 -4.91 25.89
CA ASP A 230 -0.86 -3.78 26.80
C ASP A 230 -0.19 -2.40 26.52
N LYS A 231 -1.06 -1.38 26.53
CA LYS A 231 -0.93 0.11 26.50
C LYS A 231 0.20 0.79 25.69
N TRP A 232 -0.16 1.20 24.45
CA TRP A 232 0.47 2.27 23.64
C TRP A 232 0.86 3.54 24.43
N MET A 233 0.16 3.85 25.51
CA MET A 233 0.30 5.10 26.27
C MET A 233 1.57 5.17 27.15
N LYS A 234 2.33 4.08 27.26
CA LYS A 234 3.61 4.06 27.99
C LYS A 234 4.86 4.17 27.09
N MET A 235 4.68 4.24 25.76
CA MET A 235 5.78 4.28 24.77
C MET A 235 5.97 5.64 24.10
N LEU A 236 5.09 6.61 24.36
CA LEU A 236 5.44 8.00 24.10
C LEU A 236 6.51 8.39 25.12
N PRO A 237 7.61 9.05 24.71
CA PRO A 237 8.64 9.50 25.63
C PRO A 237 7.94 10.28 26.75
N SER A 238 8.18 9.88 27.99
CA SER A 238 7.76 10.67 29.15
C SER A 238 8.30 12.07 28.94
N LYS A 239 7.43 13.06 28.92
CA LYS A 239 7.82 14.46 29.10
C LYS A 239 8.55 14.57 30.43
N ASN A 240 9.86 14.41 30.41
CA ASN A 240 10.74 14.74 31.52
C ASN A 240 11.90 15.52 30.91
N LEU A 241 11.88 16.82 31.23
CA LEU A 241 12.74 17.93 30.80
C LEU A 241 12.50 18.46 29.38
#